data_AF-A0A2S9GQQ9-F1
#
_entry.id   AF-A0A2S9GQQ9-F1
#
_cell.length_a   1.000
_cell.length_b   1.000
_cell.length_c   1.000
_cell.angle_alpha   90.00
_cell.angle_beta   90.00
_cell.angle_gamma   90.00
#
_symmetry.space_group_name_H-M   'P 1'
#
loop_
_entity.id
_entity.type
_entity.pdbx_description
1 polymer ?
#
loop_
_entity_poly.entity_id
_entity_poly.type
_entity_poly.pdbx_seq_one_letter_code
_entity_poly.pdbx_strand_id
1 'polypeptide(L)' 'PAPEDSYQLALMMLTMDPPRHTALRALVSRGFTPRHVARLSRRAADMARDILDDVLDRGECEFVGDVAGAL' A
#
# COMPACT_ATOMS: atom_id res chain seq x y z
N PRO A 1 -13.53 -0.36 20.03
CA PRO A 1 -13.31 -1.71 19.47
C PRO A 1 -13.98 -2.77 20.34
N ALA A 2 -14.56 -3.81 19.74
CA ALA A 2 -14.96 -4.99 20.48
C ALA A 2 -13.71 -5.65 21.10
N PRO A 3 -13.82 -6.42 22.20
CA PRO A 3 -12.68 -7.07 22.82
C PRO A 3 -11.87 -7.92 21.82
N GLU A 4 -12.54 -8.57 20.88
CA GLU A 4 -11.93 -9.39 19.82
C GLU A 4 -11.06 -8.56 18.85
N ASP A 5 -11.49 -7.35 18.48
CA ASP A 5 -10.72 -6.44 17.61
C ASP A 5 -9.39 -6.02 18.25
N SER A 6 -9.38 -5.90 19.59
CA SER A 6 -8.18 -5.50 20.33
C SER A 6 -7.07 -6.56 20.28
N TYR A 7 -7.44 -7.84 20.29
CA TYR A 7 -6.50 -8.94 20.13
C TYR A 7 -5.95 -9.03 18.69
N GLN A 8 -6.77 -8.74 17.69
CA GLN A 8 -6.32 -8.70 16.29
C GLN A 8 -5.35 -7.55 16.04
N LEU A 9 -5.62 -6.37 16.62
CA LEU A 9 -4.69 -5.23 16.59
C LEU A 9 -3.36 -5.61 17.25
N ALA A 10 -3.35 -6.23 18.43
CA ALA A 10 -2.11 -6.63 19.10
C ALA A 10 -1.22 -7.61 18.28
N LEU A 11 -1.80 -8.32 17.29
CA LEU A 11 -1.07 -9.20 16.38
C LEU A 11 -0.47 -8.47 15.17
N MET A 12 -0.93 -7.25 14.86
CA MET A 12 -0.36 -6.43 13.79
C MET A 12 1.01 -5.91 14.20
N MET A 13 1.96 -5.96 13.26
CA MET A 13 3.31 -5.42 13.47
C MET A 13 3.29 -3.96 13.96
N LEU A 14 2.33 -3.15 13.51
CA LEU A 14 2.20 -1.72 13.82
C LEU A 14 2.06 -1.43 15.32
N THR A 15 1.39 -2.31 16.05
CA THR A 15 1.00 -2.14 17.47
C THR A 15 1.68 -3.17 18.38
N MET A 16 2.70 -3.83 17.85
CA MET A 16 3.46 -4.86 18.54
C MET A 16 4.68 -4.25 19.25
N ASP A 17 4.98 -4.71 20.46
CA ASP A 17 6.18 -4.28 21.18
C ASP A 17 7.45 -5.07 20.76
N PRO A 18 8.65 -4.50 20.98
CA PRO A 18 9.89 -5.28 21.01
C PRO A 18 9.85 -6.42 22.05
N PRO A 19 10.60 -7.52 21.84
CA PRO A 19 11.55 -7.76 20.75
C PRO A 19 10.90 -8.26 19.45
N ARG A 20 9.62 -8.67 19.50
CA ARG A 20 8.92 -9.30 18.37
C ARG A 20 8.74 -8.34 17.19
N HIS A 21 8.40 -7.07 17.46
CA HIS A 21 8.35 -6.04 16.42
C HIS A 21 9.69 -5.88 15.69
N THR A 22 10.80 -5.81 16.43
CA THR A 22 12.14 -5.62 15.85
C THR A 22 12.52 -6.79 14.93
N ALA A 23 12.25 -8.03 15.35
CA ALA A 23 12.51 -9.21 14.54
C ALA A 23 11.66 -9.23 13.25
N LEU A 24 10.35 -8.97 13.37
CA LEU A 24 9.45 -8.94 12.23
C LEU A 24 9.78 -7.81 11.25
N ARG A 25 10.10 -6.61 11.77
CA ARG A 25 10.56 -5.47 10.97
C ARG A 25 11.80 -5.82 10.16
N ALA A 26 12.78 -6.47 10.78
CA ALA A 26 14.02 -6.85 10.10
C ALA A 26 13.78 -7.81 8.92
N LEU A 27 12.77 -8.69 9.01
CA LEU A 27 12.36 -9.56 7.90
C LEU A 27 11.65 -8.76 6.80
N VAL A 28 10.63 -7.98 7.16
CA VAL A 28 9.82 -7.20 6.21
C VAL A 28 10.68 -6.17 5.47
N SER A 29 11.56 -5.45 6.16
CA SER A 29 12.41 -4.41 5.56
C SER A 29 13.34 -4.93 4.45
N ARG A 30 13.67 -6.23 4.41
CA ARG A 30 14.44 -6.83 3.31
C ARG A 30 13.66 -6.81 1.98
N GLY A 31 12.33 -6.77 2.03
CA GLY A 31 11.48 -6.58 0.86
C GLY A 31 11.51 -5.14 0.33
N PHE A 32 11.75 -4.15 1.20
CA PHE A 32 11.66 -2.72 0.90
C PHE A 32 13.04 -2.05 0.74
N THR A 33 13.94 -2.70 0.01
CA THR A 33 15.22 -2.09 -0.36
C THR A 33 15.01 -0.93 -1.36
N PRO A 34 15.91 0.06 -1.45
CA PRO A 34 15.79 1.15 -2.42
C PRO A 34 15.58 0.66 -3.86
N ARG A 35 16.27 -0.43 -4.26
CA ARG A 35 16.11 -1.05 -5.57
C ARG A 35 14.70 -1.61 -5.79
N HIS A 36 14.13 -2.28 -4.79
CA HIS A 36 12.77 -2.82 -4.87
C HIS A 36 11.73 -1.70 -4.90
N VAL A 37 11.88 -0.67 -4.05
CA VAL A 37 11.00 0.50 -4.05
C VAL A 37 11.02 1.19 -5.40
N ALA A 38 12.20 1.41 -6.01
CA ALA A 38 12.30 2.01 -7.34
C ALA A 38 11.59 1.18 -8.43
N ARG A 39 11.61 -0.16 -8.33
CA ARG A 39 10.86 -1.04 -9.24
C ARG A 39 9.35 -0.92 -9.02
N LEU A 40 8.90 -0.89 -7.76
CA LEU A 40 7.50 -0.66 -7.40
C LEU A 40 7.02 0.71 -7.91
N SER A 41 7.81 1.77 -7.75
CA SER A 41 7.48 3.12 -8.24
C SER A 41 7.31 3.16 -9.76
N ARG A 42 8.15 2.45 -10.53
CA ARG A 42 7.96 2.36 -11.99
C ARG A 42 6.64 1.68 -12.34
N ARG A 43 6.35 0.52 -11.72
CA ARG A 43 5.08 -0.17 -11.93
C ARG A 43 3.88 0.70 -11.55
N ALA A 44 3.96 1.44 -10.45
CA ALA A 44 2.92 2.37 -10.04
C ALA A 44 2.71 3.49 -11.06
N ALA A 45 3.80 4.04 -11.62
CA ALA A 45 3.72 5.03 -12.68
C ALA A 45 3.11 4.46 -13.97
N ASP A 46 3.41 3.21 -14.31
CA ASP A 46 2.81 2.53 -15.47
C ASP A 46 1.30 2.36 -15.27
N MET A 47 0.87 1.79 -14.13
CA MET A 47 -0.56 1.65 -13.80
C MET A 47 -1.29 2.99 -13.77
N ALA A 48 -0.66 4.04 -13.23
CA ALA A 48 -1.26 5.36 -13.19
C ALA A 48 -1.45 5.96 -14.60
N ARG A 49 -0.57 5.65 -15.56
CA ARG A 49 -0.77 6.07 -16.96
C ARG A 49 -1.95 5.34 -17.57
N ASP A 50 -2.01 4.03 -17.40
CA ASP A 50 -3.11 3.20 -17.93
C ASP A 50 -4.48 3.69 -17.41
N ILE A 51 -4.58 3.96 -16.11
CA ILE A 51 -5.82 4.49 -15.49
C ILE A 51 -6.18 5.87 -16.06
N LEU A 52 -5.19 6.75 -16.31
CA LEU A 52 -5.45 8.06 -16.88
C LEU A 52 -5.88 7.96 -18.34
N ASP A 53 -5.27 7.09 -19.13
CA ASP A 53 -5.62 6.87 -20.54
C ASP A 53 -7.10 6.48 -20.70
N ASP A 54 -7.67 5.74 -19.73
CA ASP A 54 -9.10 5.35 -19.72
C ASP A 54 -10.08 6.52 -19.50
N VAL A 55 -9.63 7.62 -18.89
CA VAL A 55 -10.49 8.77 -18.55
C VAL A 55 -10.19 10.03 -19.34
N LEU A 56 -9.01 10.11 -19.97
CA LEU A 56 -8.54 11.33 -20.66
C LEU A 56 -9.49 11.80 -21.77
N ASP A 57 -9.98 10.88 -22.60
CA ASP A 57 -10.86 11.21 -23.74
C ASP A 57 -12.25 11.72 -23.33
N ARG A 58 -12.66 11.46 -22.08
CA ARG A 58 -13.97 11.89 -21.55
C ARG A 58 -14.00 13.39 -21.25
N GLY A 59 -12.85 14.03 -21.04
CA GLY A 59 -12.73 15.44 -20.66
C GLY A 59 -13.13 15.75 -19.19
N GLU A 60 -13.74 14.79 -18.50
CA GLU A 60 -14.12 14.85 -17.08
C GLU A 60 -14.11 13.44 -16.45
N CYS A 61 -13.91 13.35 -15.14
CA CYS A 61 -13.98 12.09 -14.39
C CYS A 61 -14.33 12.33 -12.91
N GLU A 62 -14.84 11.30 -12.24
CA GLU A 62 -14.97 11.28 -10.78
C GLU A 62 -13.67 10.73 -10.20
N PHE A 63 -12.79 11.60 -9.73
CA PHE A 63 -11.40 11.24 -9.41
C PHE A 63 -11.27 10.09 -8.39
N VAL A 64 -12.15 9.98 -7.40
CA VAL A 64 -12.02 8.95 -6.37
C VAL A 64 -12.31 7.57 -6.96
N GLY A 65 -13.43 7.39 -7.64
CA GLY A 65 -13.86 6.13 -8.22
C GLY A 65 -13.12 5.80 -9.51
N ASP A 66 -12.95 6.78 -10.41
CA ASP A 66 -12.40 6.58 -11.74
C ASP A 66 -10.86 6.55 -11.75
N VAL A 67 -10.18 7.12 -10.73
CA VAL A 67 -8.70 7.19 -10.70
C VAL A 67 -8.10 6.56 -9.44
N ALA A 68 -8.43 7.07 -8.25
CA ALA A 68 -7.79 6.63 -7.02
C ALA A 68 -8.18 5.20 -6.60
N GLY A 69 -9.41 4.80 -6.91
CA GLY A 69 -10.01 3.50 -6.58
C GLY A 69 -10.10 2.52 -7.74
N ALA A 70 -9.45 2.79 -8.87
CA ALA A 70 -9.52 1.98 -10.09
C ALA A 70 -8.80 0.62 -10.00
N LEU A 71 -8.15 0.30 -8.86
CA LEU A 71 -7.36 -0.91 -8.62
C LEU A 71 -8.01 -1.87 -7.60
#